data_AF-A0A7R9YHR5-F1
#
_entry.id   AF-A0A7R9YHR5-F1
#
_cell.length_a   1.000
_cell.length_b   1.000
_cell.length_c   1.000
_cell.angle_alpha   90.00
_cell.angle_beta   90.00
_cell.angle_gamma   90.00
#
_symmetry.space_group_name_H-M   'P 1'
#
loop_
_entity.id
_entity.type
_entity.pdbx_description
1 polymer ?
#
loop_
_entity_poly.entity_id
_entity_poly.type
_entity_poly.pdbx_seq_one_letter_code
_entity_poly.pdbx_strand_id
1 'polypeptide(L)'
;DKGAVDSAELARRAAQFALLRTAGTEPGTGALGAPVVLTRASLFVDKARLFPNCTFVVGADTALRLVSAKYYNGSDAEMAASLAAIRATGCDFLVAGRLIDGRYTALDALLPTIPASLRPMFAPLHEDGAAFRVDVSSTELRQRATALDAP
;
A
#
# COMPACT_ATOMS: atom_id res chain seq x y z
N ASP A 1 5.94 11.31 15.94
CA ASP A 1 6.66 11.78 14.74
C ASP A 1 7.89 10.89 14.55
N LYS A 2 8.00 10.18 13.43
CA LYS A 2 9.19 9.34 13.16
C LYS A 2 10.22 10.29 12.55
N GLY A 3 11.25 10.67 13.31
CA GLY A 3 12.19 11.75 12.99
C GLY A 3 12.82 11.67 11.58
N ALA A 4 13.55 12.73 11.22
CA ALA A 4 14.16 12.85 9.90
C ALA A 4 15.03 11.63 9.56
N VAL A 5 14.76 11.02 8.41
CA VAL A 5 15.60 9.96 7.86
C VAL A 5 16.74 10.63 7.11
N ASP A 6 17.98 10.33 7.48
CA ASP A 6 19.14 10.87 6.78
C ASP A 6 19.17 10.42 5.31
N SER A 7 19.74 11.28 4.46
CA SER A 7 19.92 11.08 3.03
C SER A 7 20.63 9.76 2.68
N ALA A 8 21.61 9.32 3.47
CA ALA A 8 22.29 8.05 3.24
C ALA A 8 21.33 6.87 3.46
N GLU A 9 20.47 6.94 4.47
CA GLU A 9 19.46 5.92 4.76
C GLU A 9 18.34 5.93 3.71
N LEU A 10 17.92 7.10 3.21
CA LEU A 10 16.97 7.20 2.10
C LEU A 10 17.54 6.56 0.84
N ALA A 11 18.79 6.87 0.48
CA ALA A 11 19.47 6.28 -0.67
C ALA A 11 19.60 4.76 -0.52
N ARG A 12 19.99 4.27 0.66
CA ARG A 12 20.09 2.83 0.95
C ARG A 12 18.75 2.12 0.78
N ARG A 13 17.65 2.68 1.28
CA ARG A 13 16.30 2.12 1.12
C ARG A 13 15.82 2.16 -0.32
N ALA A 14 16.04 3.27 -1.02
CA ALA A 14 15.67 3.39 -2.43
C ALA A 14 16.42 2.38 -3.30
N ALA A 15 17.70 2.13 -3.00
CA ALA A 15 18.52 1.15 -3.71
C ALA A 15 18.00 -0.30 -3.61
N GLN A 16 17.23 -0.64 -2.56
CA GLN A 16 16.61 -1.97 -2.43
C GLN A 16 15.64 -2.28 -3.60
N PHE A 17 15.03 -1.24 -4.17
CA PHE A 17 14.12 -1.36 -5.31
C PHE A 17 14.84 -1.38 -6.66
N ALA A 18 16.14 -1.00 -6.71
CA ALA A 18 16.96 -1.06 -7.92
C ALA A 18 17.44 -2.49 -8.25
N LEU A 19 17.47 -3.39 -7.25
CA LEU A 19 17.96 -4.77 -7.38
C LEU A 19 16.97 -5.75 -8.02
N LEU A 20 15.72 -5.35 -8.29
CA LEU A 20 14.71 -6.17 -8.99
C LEU A 20 14.99 -6.36 -10.50
N ARG A 21 16.16 -5.90 -10.99
CA ARG A 21 16.53 -5.90 -12.41
C ARG A 21 17.05 -7.24 -12.96
N THR A 22 17.27 -8.26 -12.13
CA THR A 22 18.03 -9.47 -12.56
C THR A 22 17.38 -10.81 -12.19
N ALA A 23 16.05 -10.87 -12.08
CA ALA A 23 15.34 -12.14 -11.86
C ALA A 23 14.07 -12.19 -12.73
N GLY A 24 14.25 -12.41 -14.03
CA GLY A 24 13.14 -12.54 -14.99
C GLY A 24 13.55 -12.20 -16.41
N THR A 25 14.45 -12.97 -17.00
CA THR A 25 14.74 -12.92 -18.44
C THR A 25 13.83 -13.89 -19.18
N GLU A 26 12.56 -13.51 -19.35
CA GLU A 26 11.68 -14.10 -20.37
C GLU A 26 11.55 -13.06 -21.52
N PRO A 27 11.78 -13.43 -22.79
CA PRO A 27 11.69 -12.49 -23.91
C PRO A 27 10.23 -12.04 -24.08
N GLY A 28 9.94 -10.79 -23.71
CA GLY A 28 8.60 -10.19 -23.80
C GLY A 28 8.06 -9.62 -22.48
N THR A 29 8.66 -9.96 -21.34
CA THR A 29 8.36 -9.37 -20.02
C THR A 29 9.64 -8.77 -19.45
N GLY A 30 10.10 -7.68 -20.05
CA GLY A 30 11.23 -6.94 -19.49
C GLY A 30 10.89 -6.54 -18.06
N ALA A 31 11.65 -7.05 -17.09
CA ALA A 31 11.75 -6.47 -15.76
C ALA A 31 12.34 -5.06 -15.89
N LEU A 32 11.50 -4.13 -16.32
CA LEU A 32 11.81 -2.72 -16.33
C LEU A 32 11.90 -2.33 -14.86
N GLY A 33 13.10 -2.00 -14.39
CA GLY A 33 13.27 -1.40 -13.08
C GLY A 33 12.34 -0.19 -13.01
N ALA A 34 11.26 -0.30 -12.24
CA ALA A 34 10.29 0.76 -12.12
C ALA A 34 10.95 1.97 -11.44
N PRO A 35 10.67 3.20 -11.88
CA PRO A 35 11.20 4.39 -11.22
C PRO A 35 10.70 4.43 -9.78
N VAL A 36 11.62 4.65 -8.84
CA VAL A 36 11.29 4.84 -7.42
C VAL A 36 10.99 6.31 -7.19
N VAL A 37 9.81 6.61 -6.65
CA VAL A 37 9.43 7.99 -6.30
C VAL A 37 9.34 8.14 -4.78
N LEU A 38 10.11 9.09 -4.23
CA LEU A 38 10.01 9.50 -2.84
C LEU A 38 9.23 10.82 -2.75
N THR A 39 8.22 10.85 -1.89
CA THR A 39 7.41 12.05 -1.65
C THR A 39 7.21 12.30 -0.16
N ARG A 40 6.95 13.55 0.20
CA ARG A 40 6.50 13.92 1.56
C ARG A 40 4.97 13.93 1.70
N ALA A 41 4.23 13.53 0.66
CA ALA A 41 2.78 13.43 0.69
C ALA A 41 2.36 12.31 1.65
N SER A 42 1.82 12.70 2.80
CA SER A 42 1.40 11.78 3.87
C SER A 42 0.01 11.19 3.60
N LEU A 43 -0.87 11.94 2.95
CA LEU A 43 -2.25 11.51 2.66
C LEU A 43 -2.37 10.94 1.24
N PHE A 44 -3.32 10.02 1.05
CA PHE A 44 -3.60 9.45 -0.27
C PHE A 44 -4.20 10.47 -1.23
N VAL A 45 -4.97 11.46 -0.75
CA VAL A 45 -5.45 12.56 -1.58
C VAL A 45 -4.31 13.40 -2.17
N ASP A 46 -3.24 13.63 -1.39
CA ASP A 46 -2.06 14.36 -1.88
C ASP A 46 -1.26 13.51 -2.88
N LYS A 47 -1.13 12.20 -2.61
CA LYS A 47 -0.51 11.26 -3.56
C LYS A 47 -1.30 11.20 -4.87
N ALA A 48 -2.62 11.19 -4.81
CA ALA A 48 -3.50 11.14 -5.99
C ALA A 48 -3.37 12.39 -6.87
N ARG A 49 -3.15 13.55 -6.24
CA ARG A 49 -2.82 14.81 -6.97
C ARG A 49 -1.45 14.77 -7.64
N LEU A 50 -0.46 14.13 -7.01
CA LEU A 50 0.88 13.95 -7.58
C LEU A 50 0.92 12.88 -8.68
N PHE A 51 0.08 11.85 -8.56
CA PHE A 51 0.02 10.69 -9.45
C PHE A 51 -1.43 10.44 -9.93
N PRO A 52 -1.96 11.28 -10.81
CA PRO A 52 -3.31 11.07 -11.36
C PRO A 52 -3.37 9.81 -12.23
N ASN A 53 -4.57 9.25 -12.40
CA ASN A 53 -4.84 8.05 -13.22
C ASN A 53 -4.01 6.81 -12.81
N CYS A 54 -3.69 6.69 -11.53
CA CYS A 54 -2.88 5.60 -10.99
C CYS A 54 -3.69 4.71 -10.04
N THR A 55 -3.39 3.41 -10.02
CA THR A 55 -3.96 2.46 -9.05
C THR A 55 -3.00 2.29 -7.87
N PHE A 56 -3.47 2.60 -6.67
CA PHE A 56 -2.72 2.37 -5.43
C PHE A 56 -2.91 0.93 -4.94
N VAL A 57 -1.84 0.16 -4.93
CA VAL A 57 -1.83 -1.18 -4.31
C VAL A 57 -1.56 -1.04 -2.82
N VAL A 58 -2.49 -1.51 -1.99
CA VAL A 58 -2.44 -1.36 -0.53
C VAL A 58 -2.81 -2.66 0.17
N GLY A 59 -2.28 -2.89 1.37
CA GLY A 59 -2.72 -3.98 2.23
C GLY A 59 -4.08 -3.68 2.88
N ALA A 60 -4.79 -4.74 3.29
CA ALA A 60 -6.09 -4.64 3.95
C ALA A 60 -6.07 -3.77 5.22
N ASP A 61 -4.95 -3.76 5.96
CA ASP A 61 -4.77 -2.91 7.14
C ASP A 61 -4.73 -1.42 6.79
N THR A 62 -4.24 -1.07 5.60
CA THR A 62 -4.20 0.31 5.10
C THR A 62 -5.55 0.69 4.50
N ALA A 63 -6.18 -0.23 3.76
CA ALA A 63 -7.53 -0.04 3.24
C ALA A 63 -8.55 0.18 4.38
N LEU A 64 -8.44 -0.54 5.50
CA LEU A 64 -9.28 -0.34 6.68
C LEU A 64 -9.15 1.08 7.25
N ARG A 65 -7.94 1.66 7.25
CA ARG A 65 -7.72 3.04 7.71
C ARG A 65 -8.28 4.07 6.73
N LEU A 66 -8.15 3.80 5.43
CA LEU A 66 -8.69 4.67 4.37
C LEU A 66 -10.20 4.85 4.48
N VAL A 67 -10.91 3.82 4.94
CA VAL A 67 -12.37 3.75 5.02
C VAL A 67 -12.89 3.85 6.46
N SER A 68 -12.07 4.35 7.39
CA SER A 68 -12.46 4.50 8.80
C SER A 68 -12.59 5.97 9.17
N ALA A 69 -13.80 6.39 9.57
CA ALA A 69 -14.11 7.75 10.02
C ALA A 69 -13.18 8.28 11.12
N LYS A 70 -12.58 7.40 11.93
CA LYS A 70 -11.59 7.76 12.95
C LYS A 70 -10.43 8.58 12.38
N TYR A 71 -10.06 8.35 11.12
CA TYR A 71 -8.99 9.09 10.44
C TYR A 71 -9.46 10.39 9.75
N TYR A 72 -10.74 10.71 9.88
CA TYR A 72 -11.42 11.87 9.29
C TYR A 72 -12.25 12.60 10.35
N ASN A 73 -11.65 12.89 11.49
CA ASN A 73 -12.30 13.59 12.62
C ASN A 73 -13.60 12.93 13.14
N GLY A 74 -13.79 11.63 12.89
CA GLY A 74 -15.03 10.91 13.20
C GLY A 74 -16.17 11.15 12.22
N SER A 75 -15.91 11.75 11.05
CA SER A 75 -16.91 12.13 10.05
C SER A 75 -16.85 11.22 8.82
N ASP A 76 -17.92 10.45 8.61
CA ASP A 76 -18.12 9.67 7.38
C ASP A 76 -18.24 10.57 6.14
N ALA A 77 -18.75 11.80 6.31
CA ALA A 77 -18.85 12.76 5.22
C ALA A 77 -17.47 13.25 4.76
N GLU A 78 -16.55 13.52 5.69
CA GLU A 78 -15.17 13.89 5.36
C GLU A 78 -14.41 12.73 4.72
N MET A 79 -14.62 11.50 5.22
CA MET A 79 -14.08 10.29 4.59
C MET A 79 -14.57 10.14 3.15
N ALA A 80 -15.89 10.23 2.93
CA ALA A 80 -16.48 10.11 1.60
C ALA A 80 -15.99 11.23 0.66
N ALA A 81 -15.86 12.47 1.15
CA ALA A 81 -15.33 13.59 0.38
C ALA A 81 -13.86 13.37 -0.02
N SER A 82 -13.03 12.85 0.89
CA SER A 82 -11.63 12.50 0.62
C SER A 82 -11.52 11.41 -0.45
N LEU A 83 -12.30 10.34 -0.33
CA LEU A 83 -12.34 9.26 -1.32
C LEU A 83 -12.87 9.73 -2.68
N ALA A 84 -13.90 10.58 -2.69
CA ALA A 84 -14.41 11.20 -3.91
C ALA A 84 -13.35 12.09 -4.58
N ALA A 85 -12.56 12.84 -3.80
CA ALA A 85 -11.47 13.66 -4.32
C ALA A 85 -10.36 12.81 -4.96
N ILE A 86 -10.02 11.65 -4.37
CA ILE A 86 -9.07 10.70 -4.97
C ILE A 86 -9.66 10.09 -6.25
N ARG A 87 -10.93 9.68 -6.25
CA ARG A 87 -11.58 9.15 -7.45
C ARG A 87 -11.63 10.17 -8.58
N ALA A 88 -11.81 11.45 -8.27
CA ALA A 88 -11.83 12.54 -9.24
C ALA A 88 -10.49 12.75 -9.97
N THR A 89 -9.37 12.29 -9.41
CA THR A 89 -8.07 12.28 -10.11
C THR A 89 -7.87 11.04 -10.99
N GLY A 90 -8.88 10.18 -11.13
CA GLY A 90 -8.82 8.92 -11.87
C GLY A 90 -8.04 7.83 -11.13
N CYS A 91 -7.83 7.98 -9.82
CA CYS A 91 -7.12 6.99 -9.02
C CYS A 91 -8.06 5.91 -8.48
N ASP A 92 -7.55 4.69 -8.39
CA ASP A 92 -8.25 3.52 -7.84
C ASP A 92 -7.39 2.82 -6.78
N PHE A 93 -7.98 1.86 -6.06
CA PHE A 93 -7.32 1.06 -5.04
C PHE A 93 -7.39 -0.44 -5.35
N LEU A 94 -6.26 -1.10 -5.25
CA LEU A 94 -6.15 -2.56 -5.32
C LEU A 94 -5.77 -3.08 -3.93
N VAL A 95 -6.64 -3.87 -3.31
CA VAL A 95 -6.52 -4.27 -1.91
C VAL A 95 -6.01 -5.70 -1.80
N ALA A 96 -4.78 -5.85 -1.33
CA ALA A 96 -4.20 -7.13 -0.96
C ALA A 96 -4.70 -7.56 0.42
N GLY A 97 -5.32 -8.75 0.50
CA GLY A 97 -5.76 -9.32 1.76
C GLY A 97 -4.59 -9.57 2.72
N ARG A 98 -4.83 -9.45 4.03
CA ARG A 98 -3.82 -9.72 5.06
C ARG A 98 -4.41 -10.46 6.25
N LEU A 99 -3.58 -11.27 6.91
CA LEU A 99 -3.89 -11.80 8.22
C LEU A 99 -3.70 -10.68 9.27
N ILE A 100 -4.79 -10.30 9.93
CA ILE A 100 -4.80 -9.29 11.00
C ILE A 100 -5.37 -9.99 12.23
N ASP A 101 -4.59 -10.08 13.32
CA ASP A 101 -4.97 -10.75 14.56
C ASP A 101 -5.52 -12.19 14.37
N GLY A 102 -4.90 -12.95 13.46
CA GLY A 102 -5.31 -14.32 13.13
C GLY A 102 -6.55 -14.44 12.24
N ARG A 103 -7.13 -13.32 11.78
CA ARG A 103 -8.25 -13.29 10.84
C ARG A 103 -7.82 -12.74 9.50
N TYR A 104 -8.12 -13.48 8.43
CA TYR A 104 -7.90 -12.99 7.07
C TYR A 104 -8.89 -11.86 6.78
N THR A 105 -8.36 -10.68 6.50
CA THR A 105 -9.12 -9.49 6.15
C THR A 105 -8.82 -9.15 4.70
N ALA A 106 -9.86 -9.12 3.87
CA ALA A 106 -9.81 -8.73 2.46
C ALA A 106 -10.83 -7.62 2.19
N LEU A 107 -10.92 -7.17 0.93
CA LEU A 107 -11.82 -6.08 0.53
C LEU A 107 -13.27 -6.34 0.94
N ASP A 108 -13.76 -7.58 0.86
CA ASP A 108 -15.14 -7.94 1.20
C ASP A 108 -15.55 -7.53 2.61
N ALA A 109 -14.63 -7.63 3.57
CA ALA A 109 -14.86 -7.21 4.95
C ALA A 109 -14.99 -5.67 5.09
N LEU A 110 -14.48 -4.90 4.13
CA LEU A 110 -14.49 -3.45 4.13
C LEU A 110 -15.69 -2.86 3.37
N LEU A 111 -16.24 -3.59 2.40
CA LEU A 111 -17.37 -3.14 1.57
C LEU A 111 -18.55 -2.54 2.36
N PRO A 112 -18.97 -3.05 3.53
CA PRO A 112 -20.06 -2.46 4.30
C PRO A 112 -19.77 -1.03 4.79
N THR A 113 -18.50 -0.70 5.02
CA THR A 113 -18.05 0.62 5.51
C THR A 113 -17.89 1.63 4.37
N ILE A 114 -17.76 1.14 3.14
CA ILE A 114 -17.55 1.99 1.96
C ILE A 114 -18.92 2.40 1.39
N PRO A 115 -19.16 3.72 1.18
CA PRO A 115 -20.36 4.18 0.49
C PRO A 115 -20.51 3.52 -0.88
N ALA A 116 -21.72 3.08 -1.22
CA ALA A 116 -21.97 2.27 -2.43
C ALA A 116 -21.45 2.92 -3.72
N SER A 117 -21.52 4.25 -3.83
CA SER A 117 -21.03 5.03 -4.97
C SER A 117 -19.50 5.03 -5.13
N LEU A 118 -18.76 4.70 -4.07
CA LEU A 118 -17.30 4.68 -4.03
C LEU A 118 -16.72 3.27 -4.07
N ARG A 119 -17.53 2.23 -3.85
CA ARG A 119 -17.10 0.83 -3.94
C ARG A 119 -16.40 0.45 -5.25
N PRO A 120 -16.83 0.93 -6.44
CA PRO A 120 -16.18 0.56 -7.70
C PRO A 120 -14.71 0.96 -7.84
N MET A 121 -14.26 1.92 -7.01
CA MET A 121 -12.86 2.35 -6.95
C MET A 121 -11.95 1.32 -6.26
N PHE A 122 -12.52 0.36 -5.55
CA PHE A 122 -11.78 -0.68 -4.83
C PHE A 122 -11.94 -2.02 -5.54
N ALA A 123 -10.81 -2.61 -5.93
CA ALA A 123 -10.75 -3.97 -6.42
C ALA A 123 -9.96 -4.84 -5.43
N PRO A 124 -10.35 -6.10 -5.20
CA PRO A 124 -9.51 -7.02 -4.47
C PRO A 124 -8.34 -7.43 -5.37
N LEU A 125 -7.15 -7.56 -4.79
CA LEU A 125 -6.06 -8.26 -5.47
C LEU A 125 -6.38 -9.75 -5.36
N HIS A 126 -6.96 -10.32 -6.43
CA HIS A 126 -7.23 -11.75 -6.50
C HIS A 126 -5.92 -12.52 -6.61
N GLU A 127 -5.57 -13.25 -5.55
CA GLU A 127 -4.44 -14.17 -5.53
C GLU A 127 -4.88 -15.51 -6.16
N ASP A 128 -4.70 -15.66 -7.47
CA ASP A 128 -4.81 -17.00 -8.09
C ASP A 128 -3.62 -17.85 -7.61
N GLY A 129 -3.86 -18.58 -6.51
CA GLY A 129 -2.87 -19.45 -5.85
C GLY A 129 -2.07 -18.77 -4.73
N ALA A 130 -1.52 -19.57 -3.82
CA ALA A 130 -0.76 -19.14 -2.63
C ALA A 130 0.57 -18.40 -2.91
N ALA A 131 0.80 -17.94 -4.13
CA ALA A 131 2.09 -17.47 -4.65
C ALA A 131 2.52 -16.08 -4.14
N PHE A 132 1.62 -15.30 -3.52
CA PHE A 132 1.94 -13.97 -2.97
C PHE A 132 1.68 -13.84 -1.46
N ARG A 133 1.61 -14.97 -0.74
CA ARG A 133 1.51 -14.94 0.72
C ARG A 133 2.89 -14.88 1.34
N VAL A 134 3.39 -13.65 1.48
CA VAL A 134 4.56 -13.35 2.29
C VAL A 134 4.07 -12.60 3.53
N ASP A 135 3.60 -13.36 4.53
CA ASP A 135 3.24 -12.86 5.86
C ASP A 135 4.52 -12.48 6.61
N VAL A 136 5.12 -11.38 6.17
CA VAL A 136 6.35 -10.84 6.73
C VAL A 136 6.09 -9.39 7.10
N SER A 137 5.96 -9.13 8.40
CA SER A 137 5.92 -7.77 8.90
C SER A 137 7.32 -7.17 8.97
N SER A 138 7.40 -5.84 8.81
CA SER A 138 8.68 -5.14 9.00
C SER A 138 9.25 -5.31 10.43
N THR A 139 8.39 -5.62 11.40
CA THR A 139 8.78 -5.91 12.79
C THR A 139 9.48 -7.26 12.90
N GLU A 140 8.91 -8.31 12.30
CA GLU A 140 9.53 -9.63 12.24
C GLU A 140 10.85 -9.60 11.47
N LEU A 141 10.94 -8.83 10.37
CA LEU A 141 12.20 -8.65 9.64
C LEU A 141 13.28 -7.98 10.49
N ARG A 142 12.91 -6.95 11.27
CA ARG A 142 13.86 -6.31 12.19
C ARG A 142 14.32 -7.29 13.26
N GLN A 143 13.41 -8.06 13.86
CA GLN A 143 13.77 -9.07 14.87
C GLN A 143 14.67 -10.16 14.30
N ARG A 144 14.41 -10.65 13.08
CA ARG A 144 15.26 -11.63 12.40
C ARG A 144 16.64 -11.06 12.07
N ALA A 145 16.73 -9.82 11.61
CA ALA A 145 18.01 -9.16 11.34
C ALA A 145 18.82 -8.97 12.64
N THR A 146 18.18 -8.55 13.74
CA THR A 146 18.86 -8.41 15.04
C THR A 146 19.30 -9.76 15.63
N ALA A 147 18.59 -10.85 15.35
CA ALA A 147 18.97 -12.20 15.79
C ALA A 147 20.16 -12.79 15.01
N LEU A 148 20.38 -12.35 13.77
CA LEU A 148 21.55 -12.73 12.95
C LEU A 148 22.82 -11.96 13.31
N ASP A 149 22.67 -10.79 13.95
CA ASP A 149 23.76 -9.94 14.45
C ASP A 149 24.06 -10.19 15.96
N ALA A 150 23.41 -11.17 16.58
CA ALA A 150 23.72 -11.60 17.95
C ALA A 150 24.95 -12.55 17.93
N PRO A 151 25.92 -12.37 18.84
CA PRO A 151 27.21 -13.08 18.83
C PRO A 151 27.09 -14.60 19.03
#